data_AF-A0A816GK57-F1
#
_entry.id   AF-A0A816GK57-F1
#
_cell.length_a   1.000
_cell.length_b   1.000
_cell.length_c   1.000
_cell.angle_alpha   90.00
_cell.angle_beta   90.00
_cell.angle_gamma   90.00
#
_symmetry.space_group_name_H-M   'P 1'
#
loop_
_entity.id
_entity.type
_entity.pdbx_description
1 polymer ?
#
loop_
_entity_poly.entity_id
_entity_poly.type
_entity_poly.pdbx_seq_one_letter_code
_entity_poly.pdbx_strand_id
1 'polypeptide(L)'
;MRAWLHLVDRNGGIYRYRWGDAPIHTLALTQFLQRNEIVRLRYFGYFHRREYVCANGTEEQLCKQEVKSFLTNPHVQYLNYDDGCHPSSKIPLCHYYPEIK
;
A
#
# COMPACT_ATOMS: atom_id res chain seq x y z
N MET A 1 15.04 14.41 -6.58
CA MET A 1 13.55 14.45 -6.67
C MET A 1 13.01 15.73 -7.32
N ARG A 2 13.31 16.95 -6.82
CA ARG A 2 12.72 18.20 -7.37
C ARG A 2 12.93 18.39 -8.89
N ALA A 3 14.15 18.17 -9.38
CA ALA A 3 14.47 18.28 -10.81
C ALA A 3 13.67 17.31 -11.70
N TRP A 4 13.44 16.08 -11.22
CA TRP A 4 12.61 15.08 -11.90
C TRP A 4 11.17 15.57 -12.05
N LEU A 5 10.57 16.08 -10.97
CA LEU A 5 9.21 16.61 -11.01
C LEU A 5 9.09 17.83 -11.94
N HIS A 6 10.08 18.73 -11.94
CA HIS A 6 10.12 19.85 -12.89
C HIS A 6 10.20 19.40 -14.35
N LEU A 7 10.95 18.33 -14.66
CA LEU A 7 11.01 17.76 -16.01
C LEU A 7 9.65 17.17 -16.42
N VAL A 8 9.03 16.37 -15.54
CA VAL A 8 7.71 15.78 -15.78
C VAL A 8 6.65 16.85 -16.02
N ASP A 9 6.65 17.91 -15.21
CA ASP A 9 5.72 19.04 -15.32
C ASP A 9 5.90 19.79 -16.65
N ARG A 10 7.14 20.15 -17.02
CA ARG A 10 7.45 20.83 -18.29
C ARG A 10 7.05 20.04 -19.53
N ASN A 11 7.08 18.69 -19.46
CA ASN A 11 6.62 17.84 -20.56
C ASN A 11 5.09 17.89 -20.76
N GLY A 12 4.32 18.32 -19.75
CA GLY A 12 2.86 18.45 -19.83
C GLY A 12 2.10 17.12 -19.93
N GLY A 13 2.76 15.99 -19.72
CA GLY A 13 2.19 14.66 -19.93
C GLY A 13 1.08 14.28 -18.93
N ILE A 14 1.08 14.89 -17.73
CA ILE A 14 0.00 14.75 -16.76
C ILE A 14 -1.34 15.20 -17.38
N TYR A 15 -1.35 16.36 -18.04
CA TYR A 15 -2.57 16.95 -18.63
C TYR A 15 -2.88 16.41 -20.01
N ARG A 16 -1.87 16.13 -20.84
CA ARG A 16 -2.07 15.69 -22.23
C ARG A 16 -2.33 14.19 -22.35
N TYR A 17 -1.73 13.38 -21.48
CA TYR A 17 -1.68 11.93 -21.61
C TYR A 17 -2.05 11.16 -20.34
N ARG A 18 -2.53 11.85 -19.29
CA ARG A 18 -2.98 11.25 -18.03
C ARG A 18 -1.88 10.41 -17.35
N TRP A 19 -0.66 10.93 -17.31
CA TRP A 19 0.40 10.31 -16.50
C TRP A 19 0.02 10.37 -15.02
N GLY A 20 -0.13 9.19 -14.41
CA GLY A 20 -0.44 9.06 -12.99
C GLY A 20 0.80 9.24 -12.10
N ASP A 21 0.59 9.55 -10.84
CA ASP A 21 1.65 9.69 -9.84
C ASP A 21 2.39 8.35 -9.60
N ALA A 22 1.68 7.23 -9.56
CA ALA A 22 2.27 5.91 -9.34
C ALA A 22 3.40 5.56 -10.36
N PRO A 23 3.20 5.67 -11.70
CA PRO A 23 4.29 5.46 -12.64
C PRO A 23 5.36 6.56 -12.58
N ILE A 24 5.01 7.82 -12.29
CA ILE A 24 5.99 8.91 -12.13
C ILE A 24 6.93 8.64 -10.95
N HIS A 25 6.39 8.23 -9.80
CA HIS A 25 7.17 7.84 -8.62
C HIS A 25 7.98 6.58 -8.88
N THR A 26 7.38 5.56 -9.51
CA THR A 26 8.07 4.30 -9.80
C THR A 26 9.31 4.55 -10.66
N LEU A 27 9.19 5.34 -11.74
CA LEU A 27 10.32 5.70 -12.58
C LEU A 27 11.42 6.45 -11.81
N ALA A 28 11.03 7.40 -10.95
CA ALA A 28 11.98 8.13 -10.11
C ALA A 28 12.75 7.18 -9.18
N LEU A 29 12.04 6.30 -8.48
CA LEU A 29 12.63 5.35 -7.53
C LEU A 29 13.57 4.37 -8.25
N THR A 30 13.14 3.81 -9.38
CA THR A 30 13.96 2.85 -10.14
C THR A 30 15.20 3.47 -10.79
N GLN A 31 15.17 4.78 -11.08
CA GLN A 31 16.27 5.48 -11.73
C GLN A 31 17.30 6.03 -10.73
N PHE A 32 16.86 6.46 -9.54
CA PHE A 32 17.69 7.23 -8.61
C PHE A 32 18.07 6.48 -7.32
N LEU A 33 17.44 5.33 -7.02
CA LEU A 33 17.78 4.53 -5.84
C LEU A 33 18.35 3.17 -6.26
N GLN A 34 19.22 2.64 -5.41
CA GLN A 34 19.63 1.25 -5.47
C GLN A 34 18.50 0.33 -5.00
N ARG A 35 18.48 -0.90 -5.50
CA ARG A 35 17.40 -1.86 -5.20
C ARG A 35 17.24 -2.15 -3.70
N ASN A 36 18.33 -2.14 -2.94
CA ASN A 36 18.35 -2.37 -1.49
C ASN A 36 17.82 -1.18 -0.67
N GLU A 37 17.68 0.00 -1.28
CA GLU A 37 17.05 1.17 -0.65
C GLU A 37 15.52 1.16 -0.80
N ILE A 38 14.98 0.25 -1.62
CA ILE A 38 13.54 0.09 -1.86
C ILE A 38 13.03 -1.14 -1.11
N VAL A 39 12.23 -0.90 -0.06
CA VAL A 39 11.70 -1.95 0.82
C VAL A 39 10.28 -2.32 0.41
N ARG A 40 10.02 -3.62 0.24
CA ARG A 40 8.66 -4.16 0.17
C ARG A 40 8.17 -4.48 1.58
N LEU A 41 7.10 -3.81 2.00
CA LEU A 41 6.45 -4.00 3.31
C LEU A 41 5.71 -5.34 3.37
N ARG A 42 6.45 -6.44 3.54
CA ARG A 42 5.92 -7.80 3.42
C ARG A 42 5.04 -8.24 4.59
N TYR A 43 5.23 -7.73 5.80
CA TYR A 43 4.41 -8.13 6.95
C TYR A 43 3.29 -7.13 7.29
N PHE A 44 3.01 -6.19 6.38
CA PHE A 44 1.83 -5.35 6.46
C PHE A 44 0.79 -5.89 5.49
N GLY A 45 -0.40 -6.20 6.00
CA GLY A 45 -1.55 -6.45 5.15
C GLY A 45 -2.07 -5.13 4.60
N TYR A 46 -2.45 -5.11 3.33
CA TYR A 46 -3.05 -3.92 2.70
C TYR A 46 -4.15 -4.32 1.75
N PHE A 47 -5.22 -3.53 1.71
CA PHE A 47 -6.34 -3.74 0.82
C PHE A 47 -6.73 -2.40 0.19
N HIS A 48 -6.88 -2.39 -1.14
CA HIS A 48 -7.38 -1.25 -1.88
C HIS A 48 -8.32 -1.72 -2.99
N ARG A 49 -9.62 -1.56 -2.75
CA ARG A 49 -10.72 -1.95 -3.65
C ARG A 49 -10.75 -3.44 -3.99
N ARG A 50 -10.07 -3.88 -5.05
CA ARG A 50 -10.03 -5.30 -5.47
C ARG A 50 -8.63 -5.89 -5.32
N GLU A 51 -7.64 -5.04 -5.10
CA GLU A 51 -6.24 -5.41 -4.92
C GLU A 51 -5.96 -5.57 -3.44
N TYR A 52 -5.18 -6.58 -3.08
CA TYR A 52 -4.75 -6.79 -1.71
C TYR A 52 -3.37 -7.44 -1.65
N VAL A 53 -2.71 -7.22 -0.52
CA VAL A 53 -1.45 -7.84 -0.14
C VAL A 53 -1.68 -8.45 1.23
N CYS A 54 -1.47 -9.76 1.35
CA CYS A 54 -1.47 -10.42 2.66
C CYS A 54 -0.12 -10.20 3.34
N ALA A 55 -0.16 -10.01 4.66
CA ALA A 55 1.06 -10.03 5.46
C ALA A 55 1.76 -11.39 5.34
N ASN A 56 3.09 -11.36 5.33
CA ASN A 56 3.91 -12.55 5.29
C ASN A 56 3.75 -13.37 6.57
N GLY A 57 3.59 -14.68 6.43
CA GLY A 57 3.24 -15.58 7.54
C GLY A 57 1.74 -15.76 7.76
N THR A 58 0.89 -14.99 7.07
CA THR A 58 -0.57 -15.20 7.07
C THR A 58 -0.95 -16.35 6.14
N GLU A 59 -1.84 -17.23 6.60
CA GLU A 59 -2.44 -18.27 5.76
C GLU A 59 -3.28 -17.64 4.65
N GLU A 60 -3.02 -18.04 3.40
CA GLU A 60 -3.67 -17.46 2.21
C GLU A 60 -5.21 -17.58 2.29
N GLN A 61 -5.72 -18.69 2.80
CA GLN A 61 -7.15 -18.95 2.98
C GLN A 61 -7.80 -17.93 3.92
N LEU A 62 -7.15 -17.66 5.06
CA LEU A 62 -7.63 -16.71 6.08
C LEU A 62 -7.65 -15.29 5.51
N CYS A 63 -6.58 -14.87 4.83
CA CYS A 63 -6.51 -13.56 4.18
C CYS A 63 -7.63 -13.37 3.13
N LYS A 64 -7.90 -14.38 2.30
CA LYS A 64 -8.98 -14.34 1.30
C LYS A 64 -10.36 -14.21 1.92
N GLN A 65 -10.62 -14.93 3.03
CA GLN A 65 -11.88 -14.85 3.75
C GLN A 65 -12.10 -13.45 4.32
N GLU A 66 -11.05 -12.86 4.90
CA GLU A 66 -11.08 -11.51 5.45
C GLU A 66 -11.36 -10.47 4.35
N VAL A 67 -10.62 -10.51 3.24
CA VAL A 67 -10.83 -9.63 2.07
C VAL A 67 -12.25 -9.76 1.51
N LYS A 68 -12.78 -10.98 1.44
CA LYS A 68 -14.17 -11.21 1.00
C LYS A 68 -15.18 -10.51 1.92
N SER A 69 -14.93 -10.51 3.23
CA SER A 69 -15.77 -9.77 4.19
C SER A 69 -15.74 -8.26 3.93
N PHE A 70 -14.57 -7.69 3.59
CA PHE A 70 -14.42 -6.28 3.24
C PHE A 70 -15.21 -5.89 1.97
N LEU A 71 -15.18 -6.76 0.95
CA LEU A 71 -15.89 -6.50 -0.31
C LEU A 71 -17.41 -6.51 -0.17
N THR A 72 -17.96 -7.27 0.79
CA THR A 72 -19.41 -7.41 0.97
C THR A 72 -20.06 -6.27 1.74
N ASN A 73 -19.32 -5.48 2.52
CA ASN A 73 -19.89 -4.38 3.30
C ASN A 73 -18.94 -3.16 3.39
N PRO A 74 -18.73 -2.44 2.27
CA PRO A 74 -17.66 -1.44 2.15
C PRO A 74 -17.86 -0.16 3.00
N HIS A 75 -19.06 0.08 3.54
CA HIS A 75 -19.40 1.32 4.25
C HIS A 75 -19.44 1.22 5.78
N VAL A 76 -19.45 0.01 6.35
CA VAL A 76 -19.64 -0.18 7.81
C VAL A 76 -18.31 -0.40 8.56
N GLN A 77 -17.22 -0.68 7.86
CA GLN A 77 -15.97 -1.09 8.51
C GLN A 77 -15.00 0.04 8.87
N TYR A 78 -15.11 1.23 8.27
CA TYR A 78 -14.29 2.38 8.67
C TYR A 78 -14.74 3.03 9.99
N LEU A 79 -15.94 2.69 10.49
CA LEU A 79 -16.51 3.28 11.70
C LEU A 79 -16.18 2.49 12.99
N ASN A 80 -15.74 1.23 12.84
CA ASN A 80 -15.43 0.35 13.98
C ASN A 80 -13.94 -0.01 14.10
N TYR A 81 -13.09 0.53 13.22
CA TYR A 81 -11.65 0.48 13.40
C TYR A 81 -11.23 1.76 14.11
N ASP A 82 -11.33 1.76 15.44
CA ASP A 82 -10.39 2.54 16.23
C ASP A 82 -9.00 2.07 15.79
N ASP A 83 -8.26 2.99 15.16
CA ASP A 83 -6.81 2.96 14.85
C ASP A 83 -6.16 1.68 14.30
N GLY A 84 -6.93 0.79 13.67
CA GLY A 84 -6.42 -0.19 12.71
C GLY A 84 -5.81 -1.44 13.32
N CYS A 85 -5.07 -1.37 14.42
CA CYS A 85 -4.30 -2.50 14.93
C CYS A 85 -4.28 -2.56 16.47
N HIS A 86 -5.35 -3.07 17.08
CA HIS A 86 -5.33 -3.36 18.52
C HIS A 86 -4.41 -4.58 18.83
N PRO A 87 -3.46 -4.49 19.78
CA PRO A 87 -2.45 -5.52 20.04
C PRO A 87 -2.99 -6.92 20.40
N SER A 88 -4.22 -7.01 20.91
CA SER A 88 -4.85 -8.28 21.29
C SER A 88 -5.52 -9.01 20.12
N SER A 89 -5.64 -8.34 18.97
CA SER A 89 -6.42 -8.84 17.86
C SER A 89 -5.50 -9.62 16.94
N LYS A 90 -5.77 -10.92 16.76
CA LYS A 90 -5.17 -11.77 15.73
C LYS A 90 -5.69 -11.37 14.34
N ILE A 91 -5.60 -10.09 14.00
CA ILE A 91 -6.04 -9.54 12.72
C ILE A 91 -4.91 -9.80 11.73
N PRO A 92 -5.14 -10.62 10.70
CA PRO A 92 -4.11 -10.99 9.72
C PRO A 92 -3.51 -9.83 8.92
N LEU A 93 -4.16 -8.65 8.98
CA LEU A 93 -3.71 -7.43 8.31
C LEU A 93 -2.78 -6.54 9.16
N CYS A 94 -2.66 -6.83 10.46
CA CYS A 94 -1.96 -5.97 11.41
C CYS A 94 -0.90 -6.74 12.20
N HIS A 95 0.36 -6.63 11.78
CA HIS A 95 1.49 -7.03 12.61
C HIS A 95 2.16 -5.77 13.17
N TYR A 96 2.20 -5.63 14.49
CA TYR A 96 2.87 -4.51 15.16
C TYR A 96 4.38 -4.65 15.00
N TYR A 97 5.06 -3.60 14.53
CA TYR A 97 6.53 -3.54 14.43
C TYR A 97 7.10 -2.69 15.57
N PRO A 98 7.69 -3.29 16.61
CA PRO A 98 8.34 -2.53 17.68
C PRO A 98 9.63 -1.82 17.22
N GLU A 99 10.14 -2.14 16.02
CA GLU A 99 11.45 -1.70 15.50
C GLU A 99 11.40 -0.42 14.65
N ILE A 100 10.20 0.12 14.39
CA ILE A 100 10.02 1.43 13.77
C ILE A 100 9.78 2.44 14.91
N LYS A 101 10.86 2.78 15.62
CA LYS A 101 10.92 3.89 16.58
C LYS A 101 11.96 4.91 16.14
#